data_AF-A0A3Q9FZ25-F1
#
_entry.id   AF-A0A3Q9FZ25-F1
#
_cell.length_a   1.000
_cell.length_b   1.000
_cell.length_c   1.000
_cell.angle_alpha   90.00
_cell.angle_beta   90.00
_cell.angle_gamma   90.00
#
_symmetry.space_group_name_H-M   'P 1'
#
loop_
_entity.id
_entity.type
_entity.pdbx_description
1 polymer ?
#
loop_
_entity_poly.entity_id
_entity_poly.type
_entity_poly.pdbx_seq_one_letter_code
_entity_poly.pdbx_strand_id
1 'polypeptide(L)'
;MYVIPEARGRGLARRMPATLEDNARASDRTRMVLETGINLTAAVSLYVSSGYEPCAKFGHYRFDELSRCYAKPLAAVITGPWTAWMCASRAFAHRAQVPHAQAAPGR
;
A
#
# COMPACT_ATOMS: atom_id res chain seq x y z
N MET A 1 -9.31 -12.67 6.28
CA MET A 1 -8.37 -13.81 6.15
C MET A 1 -8.72 -14.86 7.19
N TYR A 2 -8.58 -16.15 6.87
CA TYR A 2 -8.83 -17.27 7.79
C TYR A 2 -7.77 -18.36 7.60
N VAL A 3 -7.35 -18.99 8.70
CA VAL A 3 -6.49 -20.17 8.69
C VAL A 3 -7.25 -21.31 9.36
N ILE A 4 -7.43 -22.40 8.62
CA ILE A 4 -8.10 -23.61 9.10
C ILE A 4 -7.41 -24.13 10.38
N PRO A 5 -8.15 -24.67 11.36
CA PRO A 5 -7.59 -25.08 12.65
C PRO A 5 -6.36 -25.98 12.54
N GLU A 6 -6.38 -26.92 11.59
CA GLU A 6 -5.34 -27.92 11.34
C GLU A 6 -4.02 -27.30 10.86
N ALA A 7 -4.06 -26.06 10.34
CA ALA A 7 -2.91 -25.34 9.82
C ALA A 7 -2.42 -24.21 10.74
N ARG A 8 -3.04 -24.01 11.91
CA ARG A 8 -2.63 -22.98 12.89
C ARG A 8 -1.28 -23.33 13.54
N GLY A 9 -0.67 -22.35 14.21
CA GLY A 9 0.66 -22.50 14.84
C GLY A 9 1.84 -22.47 13.86
N ARG A 10 1.59 -22.45 12.54
CA ARG A 10 2.63 -22.47 11.50
C ARG A 10 3.03 -21.09 10.96
N GLY A 11 2.57 -20.02 11.60
CA GLY A 11 2.86 -18.64 11.18
C GLY A 11 2.19 -18.18 9.87
N LEU A 12 1.27 -18.97 9.30
CA LEU A 12 0.61 -18.68 8.02
C LEU A 12 -0.13 -17.33 8.03
N ALA A 13 -0.76 -16.99 9.14
CA ALA A 13 -1.48 -15.73 9.29
C ALA A 13 -0.56 -14.50 9.17
N ARG A 14 0.74 -14.61 9.48
CA ARG A 14 1.71 -13.52 9.22
C ARG A 14 2.25 -13.55 7.80
N ARG A 15 2.49 -14.75 7.26
CA ARG A 15 3.05 -14.91 5.92
C ARG A 15 2.11 -14.39 4.83
N MET A 16 0.81 -14.66 4.94
CA MET A 16 -0.19 -14.22 3.96
C MET A 16 -0.20 -12.70 3.73
N PRO A 17 -0.41 -11.82 4.74
CA PRO A 17 -0.38 -10.38 4.51
C PRO A 17 1.00 -9.90 4.08
N ALA A 18 2.11 -10.47 4.58
CA ALA A 18 3.45 -10.10 4.13
C ALA A 18 3.64 -10.35 2.63
N THR A 19 3.24 -11.51 2.11
CA THR A 19 3.28 -11.81 0.67
C THR A 19 2.39 -10.87 -0.14
N LEU A 20 1.22 -10.51 0.37
CA LEU A 20 0.34 -9.53 -0.31
C LEU A 20 0.97 -8.12 -0.31
N GLU A 21 1.62 -7.72 0.78
CA GLU A 21 2.35 -6.46 0.85
C GLU A 21 3.50 -6.42 -0.16
N ASP A 22 4.26 -7.51 -0.31
CA ASP A 22 5.35 -7.60 -1.29
C ASP A 22 4.84 -7.50 -2.72
N ASN A 23 3.75 -8.20 -3.04
CA ASN A 23 3.10 -8.10 -4.35
C ASN A 23 2.56 -6.67 -4.61
N ALA A 24 2.02 -6.02 -3.58
CA ALA A 24 1.55 -4.66 -3.66
C ALA A 24 2.71 -3.67 -3.89
N ARG A 25 3.86 -3.85 -3.21
CA ARG A 25 5.09 -3.08 -3.45
C ARG A 25 5.59 -3.26 -4.89
N ALA A 26 5.62 -4.50 -5.38
CA ALA A 26 6.01 -4.81 -6.77
C ALA A 26 5.05 -4.22 -7.82
N SER A 27 3.84 -3.82 -7.41
CA SER A 27 2.82 -3.19 -8.24
C SER A 27 2.70 -1.68 -7.97
N ASP A 28 3.75 -1.05 -7.43
CA ASP A 28 3.83 0.38 -7.10
C ASP A 28 2.69 0.89 -6.20
N ARG A 29 2.16 0.03 -5.33
CA ARG A 29 1.17 0.45 -4.33
C ARG A 29 1.86 1.09 -3.14
N THR A 30 1.29 2.20 -2.67
CA THR A 30 1.87 3.01 -1.60
C THR A 30 1.34 2.67 -0.21
N ARG A 31 0.23 1.93 -0.13
CA ARG A 31 -0.35 1.47 1.14
C ARG A 31 -1.16 0.19 0.96
N MET A 32 -1.23 -0.59 2.03
CA MET A 32 -2.17 -1.69 2.19
C MET A 32 -3.28 -1.24 3.14
N VAL A 33 -4.52 -1.61 2.85
CA VAL A 33 -5.68 -1.33 3.71
C VAL A 33 -6.48 -2.61 3.91
N LEU A 34 -7.08 -2.77 5.09
CA LEU A 34 -7.93 -3.91 5.41
C LEU A 34 -9.07 -3.52 6.33
N GLU A 35 -10.08 -4.38 6.35
CA GLU A 35 -11.24 -4.32 7.24
C GLU A 35 -11.33 -5.62 8.04
N THR A 36 -11.71 -5.54 9.30
CA THR A 36 -11.95 -6.69 10.17
C THR A 36 -12.98 -6.37 11.26
N GLY A 37 -13.76 -7.37 11.65
CA GLY A 37 -14.69 -7.25 12.78
C GLY A 37 -13.96 -7.11 14.12
N ILE A 38 -14.52 -6.33 15.05
CA ILE A 38 -13.94 -6.06 16.38
C ILE A 38 -13.82 -7.31 17.26
N ASN A 39 -14.70 -8.28 17.07
CA ASN A 39 -14.73 -9.52 17.85
C ASN A 39 -13.62 -10.50 17.44
N LEU A 40 -12.95 -10.26 16.31
CA LEU A 40 -11.83 -11.06 15.83
C LEU A 40 -10.51 -10.60 16.47
N THR A 41 -10.43 -10.69 17.81
CA THR A 41 -9.32 -10.17 18.62
C THR A 41 -7.95 -10.68 18.14
N ALA A 42 -7.84 -11.97 17.79
CA ALA A 42 -6.60 -12.54 17.26
C ALA A 42 -6.17 -11.90 15.92
N ALA A 43 -7.12 -11.55 15.04
CA ALA A 43 -6.83 -10.86 13.80
C ALA A 43 -6.43 -9.41 14.04
N VAL A 44 -7.12 -8.72 14.95
CA VAL A 44 -6.76 -7.35 15.36
C VAL A 44 -5.34 -7.29 15.91
N SER A 45 -4.99 -8.17 16.86
CA SER A 45 -3.63 -8.23 17.43
C SER A 45 -2.58 -8.57 16.38
N LEU A 46 -2.90 -9.45 15.43
CA LEU A 46 -2.02 -9.78 14.31
C LEU A 46 -1.72 -8.56 13.44
N TYR A 47 -2.74 -7.81 13.01
CA TYR A 47 -2.53 -6.66 12.13
C TYR A 47 -1.79 -5.53 12.85
N VAL A 48 -2.17 -5.21 14.09
CA VAL A 48 -1.49 -4.19 14.90
C VAL A 48 -0.02 -4.56 15.11
N SER A 49 0.28 -5.82 15.50
CA SER A 49 1.68 -6.27 15.65
C SER A 49 2.45 -6.37 14.32
N SER A 50 1.76 -6.34 13.18
CA SER A 50 2.36 -6.31 11.84
C SER A 50 2.57 -4.88 11.31
N GLY A 51 2.30 -3.86 12.13
CA GLY A 51 2.50 -2.45 11.78
C GLY A 51 1.31 -1.80 11.06
N TYR A 52 0.12 -2.38 11.15
CA TYR A 52 -1.10 -1.73 10.67
C TYR A 52 -1.68 -0.82 11.76
N GLU A 53 -2.07 0.38 11.36
CA GLU A 53 -2.64 1.39 12.24
C GLU A 53 -4.12 1.63 11.91
N PRO A 54 -4.97 1.98 12.89
CA PRO A 54 -6.36 2.33 12.62
C PRO A 54 -6.47 3.43 11.56
N CYS A 55 -7.42 3.30 10.65
CA CYS A 55 -7.67 4.32 9.62
C CYS A 55 -9.16 4.60 9.45
N ALA A 56 -9.48 5.60 8.62
CA ALA A 56 -10.86 5.87 8.23
C ALA A 56 -11.52 4.61 7.67
N LYS A 57 -12.77 4.38 8.05
CA LYS A 57 -13.55 3.24 7.57
C LYS A 57 -13.81 3.36 6.08
N PHE A 58 -13.74 2.24 5.37
CA PHE A 58 -13.95 2.18 3.93
C PHE A 58 -14.72 0.92 3.54
N GLY A 59 -15.16 0.86 2.28
CA GLY A 59 -15.83 -0.31 1.72
C GLY A 59 -17.27 -0.48 2.22
N HIS A 60 -17.74 -1.72 2.20
CA HIS A 60 -19.14 -2.07 2.43
C HIS A 60 -19.56 -1.84 3.89
N TYR A 61 -18.73 -2.25 4.84
CA TYR A 61 -19.01 -2.18 6.29
C TYR A 61 -18.62 -0.85 6.95
N ARG A 62 -18.44 0.22 6.16
CA ARG A 62 -17.92 1.50 6.70
C ARG A 62 -18.82 2.17 7.74
N PHE A 63 -20.10 1.83 7.78
CA PHE A 63 -21.07 2.33 8.77
C PHE A 63 -21.37 1.32 9.87
N ASP A 64 -20.82 0.10 9.79
CA ASP A 64 -21.01 -0.92 10.81
C ASP A 64 -20.11 -0.61 12.01
N GLU A 65 -20.69 -0.45 13.19
CA GLU A 65 -19.97 -0.17 14.44
C GLU A 65 -19.02 -1.31 14.83
N LEU A 66 -19.35 -2.54 14.45
CA LEU A 66 -18.56 -3.74 14.72
C LEU A 66 -17.42 -3.96 13.73
N SER A 67 -17.29 -3.11 12.71
CA SER A 67 -16.19 -3.12 11.76
C SER A 67 -15.07 -2.15 12.17
N ARG A 68 -13.81 -2.55 11.97
CA ARG A 68 -12.62 -1.70 12.09
C ARG A 68 -11.78 -1.79 10.83
N CYS A 69 -11.23 -0.65 10.43
CA CYS A 69 -10.33 -0.56 9.29
C CYS A 69 -8.93 -0.18 9.75
N TYR A 70 -7.94 -0.76 9.07
CA TYR A 70 -6.53 -0.50 9.32
C TYR A 70 -5.77 -0.25 8.01
N ALA A 71 -4.71 0.54 8.10
CA ALA A 71 -3.82 0.85 7.00
C ALA A 71 -2.35 0.66 7.41
N LYS A 72 -1.53 0.28 6.44
CA LYS A 72 -0.07 0.23 6.58
C LYS A 72 0.58 0.87 5.36
N PRO A 73 1.42 1.91 5.53
CA PRO A 73 2.23 2.44 4.43
C PRO A 73 3.15 1.35 3.89
N LEU A 74 3.21 1.24 2.56
CA LEU A 74 4.17 0.39 1.89
C LEU A 74 5.31 1.31 1.46
N ALA A 75 6.37 1.38 2.27
CA ALA A 75 7.57 2.10 1.89
C ALA A 75 8.04 1.56 0.52
N ALA A 76 8.33 2.47 -0.41
CA ALA A 76 8.92 2.10 -1.68
C ALA A 76 10.22 1.36 -1.37
N VAL A 77 10.34 0.13 -1.89
CA VAL A 77 11.62 -0.56 -1.83
C VAL A 77 12.54 0.19 -2.78
N ILE A 78 13.41 1.05 -2.25
CA ILE A 78 14.52 1.61 -3.01
C ILE A 78 15.57 0.49 -3.11
N THR A 79 15.28 -0.58 -3.85
CA THR A 79 16.26 -1.61 -4.19
C THR A 79 16.74 -1.37 -5.60
N GLY A 80 17.80 -0.59 -5.70
CA GLY A 80 18.62 -0.49 -6.89
C GLY A 80 19.72 0.54 -6.65
N PRO A 81 20.94 0.32 -7.15
CA PRO A 81 21.87 1.42 -7.31
C PRO A 81 21.14 2.45 -8.19
N TRP A 82 21.02 3.68 -7.68
CA TRP A 82 20.85 4.97 -8.37
C TRP A 82 21.05 5.04 -9.91
N THR A 83 21.88 4.19 -10.51
CA THR A 83 22.08 4.07 -11.96
C THR A 83 20.88 3.55 -12.75
N ALA A 84 20.04 2.65 -12.19
CA ALA A 84 18.87 2.14 -12.92
C ALA A 84 17.76 3.19 -13.12
N TRP A 85 17.62 4.12 -12.16
CA TRP A 85 16.64 5.21 -12.22
C TRP A 85 16.97 6.23 -13.32
N MET A 86 18.24 6.58 -13.53
CA MET A 86 18.64 7.53 -14.58
C MET A 86 18.36 7.05 -16.01
N CYS A 87 18.36 5.73 -16.26
CA CYS A 87 17.98 5.20 -17.57
C CYS A 87 16.48 5.34 -17.85
N ALA A 88 15.62 5.19 -16.84
CA ALA A 88 14.18 5.37 -16.98
C ALA A 88 13.77 6.86 -17.03
N SER A 89 14.48 7.76 -16.33
CA SER A 89 14.16 9.19 -16.32
C SER A 89 14.39 9.91 -17.65
N ARG A 90 15.24 9.39 -18.55
CA ARG A 90 15.39 9.91 -19.91
C ARG A 90 14.17 9.68 -20.79
N ALA A 91 13.34 8.68 -20.49
CA ALA A 91 12.06 8.46 -21.17
C ALA A 91 10.99 9.49 -20.73
N PHE A 92 11.11 10.06 -19.53
CA PHE A 92 10.19 11.08 -19.02
C PHE A 92 10.57 12.50 -19.49
N ALA A 93 11.87 12.77 -19.68
CA ALA A 93 12.36 14.09 -20.11
C ALA A 93 11.97 14.48 -21.56
N HIS A 94 11.65 13.52 -22.43
CA HIS A 94 11.32 13.81 -23.83
C HIS A 94 9.88 14.28 -24.07
N ARG A 95 9.00 14.28 -23.06
CA ARG A 95 7.59 14.70 -23.19
C ARG A 95 7.25 16.03 -22.53
N ALA A 96 8.23 16.74 -21.97
CA ALA A 96 8.03 18.02 -21.28
C ALA A 96 8.63 19.23 -22.02
N GLN A 97 8.79 19.16 -23.36
CA GLN A 97 9.09 20.34 -24.16
C GLN A 97 7.78 20.94 -24.70
N VAL A 98 7.04 21.66 -23.85
CA VAL A 98 6.04 22.62 -24.33
C VAL A 98 6.79 23.94 -24.54
N PRO A 99 6.86 24.49 -25.76
CA PRO A 99 7.56 25.74 -25.99
C PRO A 99 6.84 26.89 -25.26
N HIS A 100 7.62 27.61 -24.45
CA HIS A 100 7.27 28.91 -23.91
C HIS A 100 6.98 29.87 -25.08
N ALA A 101 5.71 30.12 -25.37
CA ALA A 101 5.32 31.22 -26.25
C ALA A 101 5.52 32.53 -25.48
N GLN A 102 6.61 33.23 -25.81
CA GLN A 102 6.81 34.63 -25.43
C GLN A 102 5.82 35.48 -26.22
N ALA A 103 4.86 36.10 -25.53
CA ALA A 103 4.08 37.21 -26.09
C ALA A 103 4.86 38.50 -25.84
N ALA A 104 5.36 39.10 -26.92
CA ALA A 104 5.91 40.46 -26.92
C ALA A 104 4.77 41.50 -26.91
N PRO A 105 4.98 42.73 -26.39
CA PRO A 105 3.94 43.74 -26.26
C PRO A 105 3.71 44.48 -27.59
N GLY A 106 2.44 44.61 -27.98
CA GLY A 106 1.99 45.41 -29.11
C GLY A 106 1.55 46.80 -28.67
N ARG A 107 1.94 47.78 -29.49
CA ARG A 107 1.78 49.24 -29.39
C ARG A 107 0.35 49.75 -29.24
#